data_AF-A0A356DY81-F1
#
_entry.id   AF-A0A356DY81-F1
#
_cell.length_a   1.000
_cell.length_b   1.000
_cell.length_c   1.000
_cell.angle_alpha   90.00
_cell.angle_beta   90.00
_cell.angle_gamma   90.00
#
_symmetry.space_group_name_H-M   'P 1'
#
loop_
_entity.id
_entity.type
_entity.pdbx_description
1 polymer ?
#
loop_
_entity_poly.entity_id
_entity_poly.type
_entity_poly.pdbx_seq_one_letter_code
_entity_poly.pdbx_strand_id
1 'polypeptide(L)'
;LLTKTDEYYEGQILLAQEVGSGTLATFSFYDKSQGFYLLFNSDLNNPGAYTADSVGSFFDSVVFGFYESQQKPVYFGLNGASFTTADMSANGNLSDIISSTNVTYNSYNVNLDAQTQFYSAYLNAVSSRGWISGVASRGYFPAMQMTDFSSSIYGKPAFTLFNNQ
;
A
#
# COMPACT_ATOMS: atom_id res chain seq x y z
N LEU A 1 20.41 16.75 -1.40
CA LEU A 1 19.87 16.00 -0.24
C LEU A 1 20.25 14.53 -0.36
N LEU A 2 19.76 13.80 -1.38
CA LEU A 2 20.08 12.37 -1.60
C LEU A 2 21.59 12.07 -1.59
N THR A 3 22.38 12.82 -2.36
CA THR A 3 23.85 12.66 -2.42
C THR A 3 24.57 12.87 -1.10
N LYS A 4 23.99 13.64 -0.16
CA LYS A 4 24.58 13.88 1.16
C LYS A 4 24.22 12.76 2.14
N THR A 5 23.07 12.12 1.96
CA THR A 5 22.65 10.99 2.80
C THR A 5 23.51 9.77 2.53
N ASP A 6 23.93 9.56 1.28
CA ASP A 6 24.86 8.48 0.88
C ASP A 6 26.23 8.56 1.58
N GLU A 7 26.63 9.73 2.08
CA GLU A 7 27.90 9.90 2.81
C GLU A 7 27.85 9.32 4.24
N TYR A 8 26.66 9.14 4.83
CA TYR A 8 26.49 8.79 6.24
C TYR A 8 25.60 7.56 6.47
N TYR A 9 25.00 7.00 5.42
CA TYR A 9 24.09 5.86 5.50
C TYR A 9 24.45 4.81 4.47
N GLU A 10 24.77 3.60 4.93
CA GLU A 10 25.21 2.48 4.08
C GLU A 10 24.04 1.63 3.54
N GLY A 11 22.81 1.89 4.00
CA GLY A 11 21.62 1.16 3.55
C GLY A 11 21.01 1.75 2.27
N GLN A 12 19.98 1.07 1.75
CA GLN A 12 19.24 1.56 0.59
C GLN A 12 18.34 2.76 0.92
N ILE A 13 18.40 3.79 0.07
CA ILE A 13 17.54 4.97 0.08
C ILE A 13 16.52 4.84 -1.04
N LEU A 14 15.27 4.59 -0.64
CA LEU A 14 14.14 4.45 -1.55
C LEU A 14 13.35 5.76 -1.62
N LEU A 15 12.85 6.08 -2.80
CA LEU A 15 11.90 7.18 -2.96
C LEU A 15 10.47 6.65 -2.87
N ALA A 16 9.68 7.21 -1.96
CA ALA A 16 8.27 6.87 -1.84
C ALA A 16 7.41 7.64 -2.85
N GLN A 17 6.49 6.96 -3.51
CA GLN A 17 5.56 7.56 -4.48
C GLN A 17 4.19 6.91 -4.40
N GLU A 18 3.14 7.74 -4.35
CA GLU A 18 1.75 7.28 -4.42
C GLU A 18 1.42 6.71 -5.81
N VAL A 19 0.75 5.57 -5.82
CA VAL A 19 0.28 4.89 -7.03
C VAL A 19 -1.20 5.20 -7.23
N GLY A 20 -1.50 6.02 -8.24
CA GLY A 20 -2.86 6.24 -8.72
C GLY A 20 -3.29 5.20 -9.76
N SER A 21 -4.49 5.36 -10.30
CA SER A 21 -5.03 4.52 -11.38
C SER A 21 -4.41 4.77 -12.77
N GLY A 22 -3.53 5.76 -12.90
CA GLY A 22 -2.89 6.18 -14.15
C GLY A 22 -1.39 5.87 -14.18
N THR A 23 -0.67 6.57 -15.05
CA THR A 23 0.79 6.42 -15.16
C THR A 23 1.51 6.94 -13.92
N LEU A 24 2.60 6.26 -13.56
CA LEU A 24 3.49 6.74 -12.50
C LEU A 24 4.31 7.93 -13.01
N ALA A 25 4.28 9.02 -12.26
CA ALA A 25 5.10 10.19 -12.53
C ALA A 25 6.59 9.83 -12.53
N THR A 26 7.33 10.43 -13.45
CA THR A 26 8.79 10.34 -13.53
C THR A 26 9.38 11.72 -13.39
N PHE A 27 10.49 11.83 -12.67
CA PHE A 27 11.19 13.10 -12.49
C PHE A 27 12.67 12.89 -12.78
N SER A 28 13.33 13.95 -13.25
CA SER A 28 14.75 13.89 -13.63
C SER A 28 15.66 13.44 -12.49
N PHE A 29 15.29 13.68 -11.22
CA PHE A 29 16.08 13.30 -10.05
C PHE A 29 15.92 11.82 -9.63
N TYR A 30 15.07 11.05 -10.31
CA TYR A 30 14.87 9.62 -10.03
C TYR A 30 16.13 8.81 -10.32
N ASP A 31 17.01 9.31 -11.18
CA ASP A 31 18.36 8.78 -11.42
C ASP A 31 19.19 8.64 -10.13
N LYS A 32 18.93 9.50 -9.13
CA LYS A 32 19.64 9.53 -7.84
C LYS A 32 19.00 8.65 -6.75
N SER A 33 17.81 8.11 -6.93
CA SER A 33 17.24 7.14 -5.97
C SER A 33 17.90 5.77 -6.15
N GLN A 34 17.94 4.93 -5.11
CA GLN A 34 18.44 3.56 -5.25
C GLN A 34 17.32 2.54 -5.48
N GLY A 35 16.08 3.00 -5.43
CA GLY A 35 14.87 2.22 -5.65
C GLY A 35 13.62 3.04 -5.33
N PHE A 36 12.46 2.38 -5.42
CA PHE A 36 11.16 3.02 -5.20
C PHE A 36 10.34 2.25 -4.18
N TYR A 37 9.63 3.00 -3.33
CA TYR A 37 8.64 2.49 -2.41
C TYR A 37 7.25 2.97 -2.85
N LEU A 38 6.58 2.15 -3.65
CA LEU A 38 5.31 2.49 -4.27
C LEU A 38 4.16 2.27 -3.29
N LEU A 39 3.37 3.32 -3.07
CA LEU A 39 2.33 3.37 -2.05
C LEU A 39 0.97 3.06 -2.71
N PHE A 40 0.38 1.95 -2.30
CA PHE A 40 -0.94 1.50 -2.76
C PHE A 40 -1.94 1.63 -1.63
N ASN A 41 -3.13 2.13 -1.95
CA ASN A 41 -4.16 2.39 -0.97
C ASN A 41 -5.49 1.79 -1.40
N SER A 42 -6.30 1.37 -0.43
CA SER A 42 -7.67 0.92 -0.67
C SER A 42 -8.57 2.09 -1.05
N ASP A 43 -9.40 1.87 -2.06
CA ASP A 43 -10.50 2.73 -2.41
C ASP A 43 -11.60 2.53 -1.35
N LEU A 44 -11.72 3.53 -0.48
CA LEU A 44 -12.68 3.51 0.61
C LEU A 44 -14.13 3.62 0.13
N ASN A 45 -14.35 4.11 -1.09
CA ASN A 45 -15.67 4.21 -1.71
C ASN A 45 -16.06 2.90 -2.42
N ASN A 46 -15.08 2.07 -2.80
CA ASN A 46 -15.32 0.79 -3.44
C ASN A 46 -14.45 -0.35 -2.85
N PRO A 47 -14.66 -0.68 -1.55
CA PRO A 47 -13.81 -1.61 -0.81
C PRO A 47 -13.77 -3.06 -1.35
N GLY A 48 -14.63 -3.42 -2.31
CA GLY A 48 -14.71 -4.75 -2.91
C GLY A 48 -14.19 -4.88 -4.34
N ALA A 49 -13.54 -3.85 -4.89
CA ALA A 49 -13.10 -3.82 -6.29
C ALA A 49 -11.85 -4.67 -6.59
N TYR A 50 -11.21 -5.23 -5.56
CA TYR A 50 -9.88 -5.82 -5.68
C TYR A 50 -9.96 -7.32 -5.92
N THR A 51 -9.49 -7.74 -7.09
CA THR A 51 -9.22 -9.15 -7.41
C THR A 51 -7.75 -9.29 -7.79
N ALA A 52 -7.19 -10.49 -7.62
CA ALA A 52 -5.80 -10.74 -8.03
C ALA A 52 -5.60 -10.47 -9.53
N ASP A 53 -6.62 -10.74 -10.36
CA ASP A 53 -6.59 -10.48 -11.80
C ASP A 53 -6.58 -8.99 -12.14
N SER A 54 -7.43 -8.18 -11.48
CA SER A 54 -7.49 -6.74 -11.72
C SER A 54 -6.22 -6.02 -11.26
N VAL A 55 -5.72 -6.38 -10.07
CA VAL A 55 -4.46 -5.87 -9.52
C VAL A 55 -3.27 -6.33 -10.36
N GLY A 56 -3.24 -7.60 -10.76
CA GLY A 56 -2.19 -8.14 -11.61
C GLY A 56 -2.11 -7.44 -12.97
N SER A 57 -3.26 -7.23 -13.61
CA SER A 57 -3.34 -6.51 -14.90
C SER A 57 -2.82 -5.07 -14.77
N PHE A 58 -3.10 -4.40 -13.65
CA PHE A 58 -2.56 -3.08 -13.36
C PHE A 58 -1.04 -3.11 -13.16
N PHE A 59 -0.51 -4.10 -12.41
CA PHE A 59 0.93 -4.27 -12.25
C PHE A 59 1.64 -4.48 -13.59
N ASP A 60 1.10 -5.33 -14.46
CA ASP A 60 1.75 -5.66 -15.73
C ASP A 60 1.69 -4.51 -16.74
N SER A 61 0.64 -3.69 -16.70
CA SER A 61 0.45 -2.59 -17.65
C SER A 61 1.12 -1.28 -17.21
N VAL A 62 1.06 -0.95 -15.92
CA VAL A 62 1.52 0.35 -15.41
C VAL A 62 2.82 0.22 -14.62
N VAL A 63 2.82 -0.64 -13.60
CA VAL A 63 3.93 -0.70 -12.64
C VAL A 63 5.17 -1.35 -13.27
N PHE A 64 4.98 -2.38 -14.09
CA PHE A 64 6.06 -3.05 -14.81
C PHE A 64 6.71 -2.11 -15.83
N GLY A 65 5.92 -1.31 -16.56
CA GLY A 65 6.46 -0.28 -17.46
C GLY A 65 7.30 0.77 -16.72
N PHE A 66 6.87 1.18 -15.52
CA PHE A 66 7.67 2.05 -14.67
C PHE A 66 8.97 1.37 -14.22
N TYR A 67 8.90 0.14 -13.69
CA TYR A 67 10.07 -0.66 -13.30
C TYR A 67 11.08 -0.78 -14.45
N GLU A 68 10.61 -1.14 -15.64
CA GLU A 68 11.45 -1.26 -16.84
C GLU A 68 12.07 0.09 -17.26
N SER A 69 11.34 1.20 -17.10
CA SER A 69 11.89 2.53 -17.43
C SER A 69 12.97 3.01 -16.46
N GLN A 70 12.86 2.62 -15.19
CA GLN A 70 13.77 3.08 -14.14
C GLN A 70 14.94 2.12 -13.91
N GLN A 71 14.78 0.82 -14.23
CA GLN A 71 15.76 -0.24 -14.01
C GLN A 71 16.28 -0.28 -12.56
N LYS A 72 15.37 -0.14 -11.59
CA LYS A 72 15.66 -0.06 -10.15
C LYS A 72 14.69 -0.91 -9.35
N PRO A 73 15.10 -1.42 -8.18
CA PRO A 73 14.22 -2.24 -7.33
C PRO A 73 12.99 -1.45 -6.89
N VAL A 74 11.86 -2.15 -6.85
CA VAL A 74 10.56 -1.59 -6.47
C VAL A 74 9.98 -2.40 -5.31
N TYR A 75 9.62 -1.69 -4.25
CA TYR A 75 9.00 -2.21 -3.05
C TYR A 75 7.60 -1.64 -2.90
N PHE A 76 6.65 -2.41 -2.37
CA PHE A 76 5.26 -1.98 -2.23
C PHE A 76 4.89 -1.69 -0.78
N GLY A 77 4.28 -0.52 -0.55
CA GLY A 77 3.66 -0.15 0.72
C GLY A 77 2.15 -0.24 0.60
N LEU A 78 1.55 -1.25 1.21
CA LEU A 78 0.12 -1.52 1.13
C LEU A 78 -0.64 -0.86 2.27
N ASN A 79 -1.68 -0.10 1.96
CA ASN A 79 -2.60 0.55 2.92
C ASN A 79 -4.04 0.17 2.61
N GLY A 80 -4.46 -1.02 3.04
CA GLY A 80 -5.87 -1.41 3.05
C GLY A 80 -6.47 -1.15 4.43
N ALA A 81 -7.34 -0.16 4.58
CA ALA A 81 -8.04 0.05 5.84
C ALA A 81 -9.24 -0.89 5.99
N SER A 82 -9.53 -1.34 7.20
CA SER A 82 -10.74 -2.12 7.49
C SER A 82 -11.94 -1.21 7.69
N PHE A 83 -12.20 -0.36 6.69
CA PHE A 83 -13.09 0.78 6.80
C PHE A 83 -14.22 0.73 5.76
N THR A 84 -15.41 1.14 6.17
CA THR A 84 -16.52 1.47 5.27
C THR A 84 -17.32 2.64 5.82
N THR A 85 -17.85 3.48 4.94
CA THR A 85 -18.76 4.56 5.31
C THR A 85 -19.81 4.77 4.22
N ALA A 86 -21.04 5.07 4.63
CA ALA A 86 -22.09 5.54 3.72
C ALA A 86 -21.95 7.03 3.40
N ASP A 87 -21.14 7.75 4.18
CA ASP A 87 -20.89 9.16 4.01
C ASP A 87 -19.74 9.37 3.00
N MET A 88 -20.09 9.53 1.73
CA MET A 88 -19.14 9.86 0.66
C MET A 88 -18.53 11.28 0.82
N SER A 89 -19.02 12.08 1.78
CA SER A 89 -18.45 13.39 2.14
C SER A 89 -17.40 13.31 3.25
N ALA A 90 -17.23 12.13 3.87
CA ALA A 90 -16.04 11.82 4.63
C ALA A 90 -14.86 11.81 3.66
N ASN A 91 -14.29 13.00 3.45
CA ASN A 91 -13.11 13.29 2.63
C ASN A 91 -11.84 12.63 3.22
N GLY A 92 -11.91 11.35 3.60
CA GLY A 92 -10.70 10.57 3.75
C GLY A 92 -10.10 10.50 2.36
N ASN A 93 -8.94 11.14 2.16
CA ASN A 93 -8.26 10.97 0.89
C ASN A 93 -8.05 9.46 0.71
N LEU A 94 -8.29 8.96 -0.50
CA LEU A 94 -8.14 7.54 -0.85
C LEU A 94 -6.73 6.99 -0.56
N SER A 95 -5.81 7.85 -0.12
CA SER A 95 -4.40 7.57 0.19
C SER A 95 -4.03 7.64 1.68
N ASP A 96 -4.97 8.02 2.56
CA ASP A 96 -4.62 8.30 3.96
C ASP A 96 -4.53 7.02 4.80
N ILE A 97 -3.54 6.98 5.69
CA ILE A 97 -3.46 5.97 6.75
C ILE A 97 -4.50 6.34 7.81
N ILE A 98 -5.45 5.44 8.08
CA ILE A 98 -6.49 5.66 9.08
C ILE A 98 -5.99 5.16 10.44
N SER A 99 -5.91 6.08 11.42
CA SER A 99 -5.57 5.76 12.81
C SER A 99 -6.75 5.11 13.56
N SER A 100 -6.47 4.15 14.43
CA SER A 100 -7.44 3.55 15.35
C SER A 100 -8.03 4.54 16.36
N THR A 101 -7.34 5.66 16.58
CA THR A 101 -7.76 6.73 17.50
C THR A 101 -8.51 7.87 16.80
N ASN A 102 -8.89 7.70 15.53
CA ASN A 102 -9.65 8.71 14.83
C ASN A 102 -11.04 8.86 15.46
N VAL A 103 -11.31 10.04 16.03
CA VAL A 103 -12.54 10.33 16.78
C VAL A 103 -13.79 10.45 15.91
N THR A 104 -13.62 10.59 14.58
CA THR A 104 -14.74 10.66 13.63
C THR A 104 -15.40 9.30 13.43
N TYR A 105 -14.67 8.22 13.66
CA TYR A 105 -15.08 6.86 13.30
C TYR A 105 -15.28 5.98 14.53
N ASN A 106 -16.12 4.97 14.37
CA ASN A 106 -16.45 4.03 15.43
C ASN A 106 -16.63 2.61 14.89
N SER A 107 -17.14 1.69 15.71
CA SER A 107 -17.33 0.28 15.36
C SER A 107 -18.26 0.06 14.16
N TYR A 108 -19.18 0.99 13.85
CA TYR A 108 -20.06 0.88 12.69
C TYR A 108 -19.33 1.10 11.35
N ASN A 109 -18.12 1.68 11.38
CA ASN A 109 -17.29 1.86 10.19
C ASN A 109 -16.39 0.65 9.91
N VAL A 110 -16.38 -0.36 10.77
CA VAL A 110 -15.47 -1.51 10.64
C VAL A 110 -15.92 -2.41 9.50
N ASN A 111 -15.02 -2.66 8.56
CA ASN A 111 -15.17 -3.63 7.49
C ASN A 111 -13.89 -4.46 7.33
N LEU A 112 -13.80 -5.56 8.07
CA LEU A 112 -12.63 -6.46 8.04
C LEU A 112 -12.52 -7.20 6.70
N ASP A 113 -13.65 -7.47 6.03
CA ASP A 113 -13.67 -8.18 4.76
C ASP A 113 -13.06 -7.32 3.64
N ALA A 114 -13.34 -6.01 3.63
CA ALA A 114 -12.71 -5.05 2.72
C ALA A 114 -11.18 -5.09 2.81
N GLN A 115 -10.64 -4.99 4.03
CA GLN A 115 -9.20 -5.08 4.24
C GLN A 115 -8.67 -6.45 3.79
N THR A 116 -9.36 -7.53 4.14
CA THR A 116 -8.95 -8.89 3.78
C THR A 116 -8.92 -9.10 2.26
N GLN A 117 -9.93 -8.59 1.53
CA GLN A 117 -10.00 -8.64 0.08
C GLN A 117 -8.88 -7.85 -0.57
N PHE A 118 -8.61 -6.62 -0.10
CA PHE A 118 -7.49 -5.81 -0.57
C PHE A 118 -6.16 -6.55 -0.40
N TYR A 119 -5.82 -7.00 0.80
CA TYR A 119 -4.55 -7.69 1.04
C TYR A 119 -4.46 -9.02 0.28
N SER A 120 -5.54 -9.81 0.20
CA SER A 120 -5.56 -11.05 -0.57
C SER A 120 -5.28 -10.79 -2.06
N ALA A 121 -5.95 -9.82 -2.67
CA ALA A 121 -5.75 -9.49 -4.09
C ALA A 121 -4.31 -9.03 -4.37
N TYR A 122 -3.78 -8.11 -3.55
CA TYR A 122 -2.44 -7.56 -3.74
C TYR A 122 -1.35 -8.58 -3.49
N LEU A 123 -1.40 -9.34 -2.41
CA LEU A 123 -0.36 -10.32 -2.09
C LEU A 123 -0.33 -11.47 -3.11
N ASN A 124 -1.49 -11.95 -3.56
CA ASN A 124 -1.56 -12.94 -4.65
C ASN A 124 -1.03 -12.40 -5.99
N ALA A 125 -1.25 -11.12 -6.28
CA ALA A 125 -0.68 -10.50 -7.47
C ALA A 125 0.85 -10.31 -7.33
N VAL A 126 1.35 -9.99 -6.14
CA VAL A 126 2.79 -9.86 -5.90
C VAL A 126 3.50 -11.21 -6.01
N SER A 127 2.97 -12.27 -5.41
CA SER A 127 3.65 -13.58 -5.32
C SER A 127 3.95 -14.23 -6.66
N SER A 128 3.24 -13.84 -7.73
CA SER A 128 3.48 -14.29 -9.10
C SER A 128 4.52 -13.47 -9.87
N ARG A 129 5.12 -12.43 -9.27
CA ARG A 129 5.97 -11.43 -9.95
C ARG A 129 7.31 -11.24 -9.25
N GLY A 130 8.33 -11.94 -9.76
CA GLY A 130 9.70 -11.92 -9.19
C GLY A 130 10.47 -10.60 -9.32
N TRP A 131 9.96 -9.60 -10.04
CA TRP A 131 10.57 -8.27 -10.16
C TRP A 131 10.22 -7.33 -8.99
N ILE A 132 9.22 -7.69 -8.18
CA ILE A 132 8.83 -6.92 -6.99
C ILE A 132 9.76 -7.32 -5.85
N SER A 133 10.51 -6.36 -5.32
CA SER A 133 11.61 -6.59 -4.37
C SER A 133 11.14 -6.82 -2.93
N GLY A 134 9.90 -6.43 -2.60
CA GLY A 134 9.32 -6.69 -1.28
C GLY A 134 8.03 -5.92 -1.05
N VAL A 135 7.35 -6.26 0.05
CA VAL A 135 6.06 -5.67 0.45
C VAL A 135 6.08 -5.34 1.93
N ALA A 136 5.45 -4.23 2.30
CA ALA A 136 5.20 -3.84 3.68
C ALA A 136 3.74 -3.38 3.87
N SER A 137 3.13 -3.72 5.00
CA SER A 137 1.87 -3.11 5.42
C SER A 137 2.14 -1.72 6.03
N ARG A 138 1.31 -0.73 5.69
CA ARG A 138 1.38 0.63 6.22
C ARG A 138 0.40 0.82 7.38
N GLY A 139 0.74 1.71 8.31
CA GLY A 139 -0.13 2.03 9.46
C GLY A 139 -0.15 0.95 10.54
N TYR A 140 0.87 0.09 10.62
CA TYR A 140 0.96 -0.95 11.64
C TYR A 140 1.03 -0.34 13.05
N PHE A 141 0.12 -0.75 13.94
CA PHE A 141 0.07 -0.30 15.33
C PHE A 141 0.45 -1.47 16.24
N PRO A 142 1.70 -1.55 16.73
CA PRO A 142 2.21 -2.73 17.44
C PRO A 142 1.71 -2.88 18.87
N ALA A 143 1.13 -1.83 19.46
CA ALA A 143 0.87 -1.80 20.90
C ALA A 143 -0.27 -2.74 21.33
N MET A 144 -1.23 -3.02 20.43
CA MET A 144 -2.39 -3.85 20.76
C MET A 144 -3.00 -4.47 19.50
N GLN A 145 -3.44 -5.72 19.60
CA GLN A 145 -4.25 -6.37 18.55
C GLN A 145 -5.66 -5.77 18.56
N MET A 146 -6.14 -5.31 17.41
CA MET A 146 -7.41 -4.59 17.30
C MET A 146 -8.20 -5.07 16.08
N THR A 147 -9.51 -5.27 16.24
CA THR A 147 -10.45 -5.53 15.15
C THR A 147 -11.27 -4.27 14.82
N ASP A 148 -10.55 -3.15 14.68
CA ASP A 148 -11.14 -1.82 14.47
C ASP A 148 -11.18 -1.43 12.98
N PHE A 149 -11.43 -0.15 12.70
CA PHE A 149 -11.57 0.39 11.35
C PHE A 149 -10.24 0.88 10.72
N SER A 150 -9.14 0.81 11.46
CA SER A 150 -7.86 1.41 11.10
C SER A 150 -7.14 0.69 9.95
N SER A 151 -6.08 1.33 9.43
CA SER A 151 -5.15 0.72 8.47
C SER A 151 -4.31 -0.41 9.05
N SER A 152 -4.14 -0.47 10.38
CA SER A 152 -3.35 -1.53 10.98
C SER A 152 -4.00 -2.89 10.69
N ILE A 153 -3.17 -3.88 10.35
CA ILE A 153 -3.60 -5.27 10.19
C ILE A 153 -3.50 -6.07 11.50
N TYR A 154 -2.88 -5.52 12.55
CA TYR A 154 -2.56 -6.29 13.75
C TYR A 154 -3.82 -6.72 14.52
N GLY A 155 -4.06 -8.02 14.63
CA GLY A 155 -5.29 -8.58 15.20
C GLY A 155 -6.44 -8.79 14.20
N LYS A 156 -6.21 -8.56 12.90
CA LYS A 156 -7.20 -8.71 11.82
C LYS A 156 -6.81 -9.85 10.87
N PRO A 157 -7.76 -10.42 10.09
CA PRO A 157 -7.46 -11.52 9.18
C PRO A 157 -6.34 -11.21 8.17
N ALA A 158 -6.21 -9.95 7.75
CA ALA A 158 -5.15 -9.51 6.84
C ALA A 158 -3.73 -9.75 7.39
N PHE A 159 -3.51 -9.77 8.70
CA PHE A 159 -2.20 -10.10 9.27
C PHE A 159 -1.78 -11.53 8.99
N THR A 160 -2.72 -12.48 9.07
CA THR A 160 -2.45 -13.88 8.73
C THR A 160 -2.10 -14.04 7.26
N LEU A 161 -2.79 -13.34 6.36
CA LEU A 161 -2.47 -13.34 4.93
C LEU A 161 -1.05 -12.82 4.68
N PHE A 162 -0.68 -11.72 5.33
CA PHE A 162 0.62 -11.08 5.19
C PHE A 162 1.77 -11.93 5.75
N ASN A 163 1.55 -12.59 6.90
CA ASN A 163 2.56 -13.43 7.55
C ASN A 163 2.80 -14.77 6.84
N ASN A 164 1.88 -15.20 5.98
CA ASN A 164 1.95 -16.50 5.28
C ASN A 164 2.47 -16.38 3.83
N GLN A 165 3.01 -15.21 3.45
CA GLN A 165 3.67 -15.01 2.15
C GLN A 165 5.10 -15.54 2.14
#